data_AF-A0A268TSU0-F1
#
_entry.id   AF-A0A268TSU0-F1
#
_cell.length_a   1.000
_cell.length_b   1.000
_cell.length_c   1.000
_cell.angle_alpha   90.00
_cell.angle_beta   90.00
_cell.angle_gamma   90.00
#
_symmetry.space_group_name_H-M   'P 1'
#
loop_
_entity.id
_entity.type
_entity.pdbx_description
1 polymer ?
#
loop_
_entity_poly.entity_id
_entity_poly.type
_entity_poly.pdbx_seq_one_letter_code
_entity_poly.pdbx_strand_id
1 'polypeptide(L)'
;MSVSYCNRYVQIELFQGSRLLEKVLEYANKHFSEQHHLSSSLLILDDGERFKKDYLINWTYHASLQEGKNDLETLLLQSHLPIRIKILKKNNILQKIKISMRVIGLNKVILELNSQNRVAKRYLKTLFREYLVLETEDEIHLSGFETHFWENVMDLISSKIIHNVAIDFDYKGFQSETFGSSSFLTQDERLLRQCYFELESRFDDDFMSVKKRYLRLVKTYHPDNVYGKDESIIRTYHDRFRKINEAYQAIKKVCANAS
;
A
#
# COMPACT_ATOMS: atom_id res chain seq x y z
N MET A 1 19.46 17.95 16.43
CA MET A 1 20.59 16.99 16.45
C MET A 1 20.25 15.98 17.51
N SER A 2 20.46 14.69 17.26
CA SER A 2 20.08 13.64 18.20
C SER A 2 20.89 12.37 17.95
N VAL A 3 21.20 11.64 19.01
CA VAL A 3 21.70 10.27 18.95
C VAL A 3 20.61 9.33 19.46
N SER A 4 20.40 8.23 18.76
CA SER A 4 19.39 7.21 19.09
C SER A 4 19.88 5.85 18.60
N TYR A 5 19.32 4.77 19.12
CA TYR A 5 19.56 3.43 18.59
C TYR A 5 18.27 2.82 18.06
N CYS A 6 18.41 1.94 17.08
CA CYS A 6 17.38 1.04 16.59
C CYS A 6 17.97 -0.38 16.63
N ASN A 7 17.12 -1.41 16.63
CA ASN A 7 17.55 -2.83 16.75
C ASN A 7 18.61 -3.31 15.73
N ARG A 8 18.97 -2.50 14.73
CA ARG A 8 19.92 -2.84 13.66
C ARG A 8 21.08 -1.86 13.49
N TYR A 9 21.02 -0.66 14.09
CA TYR A 9 22.06 0.38 13.95
C TYR A 9 21.91 1.49 14.98
N VAL A 10 23.01 2.19 15.27
CA VAL A 10 22.99 3.47 15.99
C VAL A 10 22.80 4.61 15.00
N GLN A 11 21.87 5.52 15.26
CA GLN A 11 21.54 6.65 14.41
C GLN A 11 21.99 7.97 15.03
N ILE A 12 22.76 8.75 14.26
CA ILE A 12 23.19 10.11 14.59
C ILE A 12 22.54 11.07 13.60
N GLU A 13 21.68 11.99 14.05
CA GLU A 13 21.02 12.97 13.20
C GLU A 13 21.70 14.34 13.30
N LEU A 14 22.27 14.82 12.19
CA LEU A 14 23.03 16.08 12.11
C LEU A 14 22.47 17.00 11.04
N PHE A 15 22.45 18.32 11.31
CA PHE A 15 21.97 19.28 10.31
C PHE A 15 23.01 19.54 9.21
N GLN A 16 22.55 19.61 7.96
CA GLN A 16 23.34 20.04 6.82
C GLN A 16 23.83 21.48 7.05
N GLY A 17 25.13 21.71 6.82
CA GLY A 17 25.77 23.01 7.06
C GLY A 17 26.09 23.28 8.53
N SER A 18 25.93 22.31 9.43
CA SER A 18 26.46 22.44 10.79
C SER A 18 27.96 22.16 10.80
N ARG A 19 28.73 22.97 11.54
CA ARG A 19 30.17 22.74 11.77
C ARG A 19 30.45 21.34 12.34
N LEU A 20 29.49 20.79 13.09
CA LEU A 20 29.60 19.45 13.65
C LEU A 20 29.53 18.37 12.56
N LEU A 21 28.66 18.52 11.56
CA LEU A 21 28.55 17.58 10.46
C LEU A 21 29.87 17.47 9.69
N GLU A 22 30.51 18.60 9.38
CA GLU A 22 31.80 18.62 8.68
C GLU A 22 32.85 17.81 9.45
N LYS A 23 33.02 18.11 10.75
CA LYS A 23 34.00 17.40 11.59
C LYS A 23 33.66 15.92 11.78
N VAL A 24 32.38 15.56 11.88
CA VAL A 24 31.93 14.17 12.01
C VAL A 24 32.21 13.38 10.72
N LEU A 25 31.97 13.98 9.55
CA LEU A 25 32.28 13.37 8.27
C LEU A 25 33.79 13.24 8.05
N GLU A 26 34.58 14.26 8.43
CA GLU A 26 36.05 14.18 8.40
C GLU A 26 36.58 13.07 9.30
N TYR A 27 36.08 12.97 10.53
CA TYR A 27 36.44 11.90 11.46
C TYR A 27 36.09 10.53 10.85
N ALA A 28 34.88 10.40 10.28
CA ALA A 28 34.44 9.14 9.71
C ALA A 28 35.33 8.71 8.52
N ASN A 29 35.61 9.64 7.61
CA ASN A 29 36.48 9.40 6.45
C ASN A 29 37.92 9.06 6.83
N LYS A 30 38.41 9.57 7.96
CA LYS A 30 39.78 9.33 8.45
C LYS A 30 39.92 7.99 9.16
N HIS A 31 38.89 7.54 9.86
CA HIS A 31 39.02 6.47 10.84
C HIS A 31 38.28 5.18 10.49
N PHE A 32 37.33 5.20 9.54
CA PHE A 32 36.59 4.02 9.08
C PHE A 32 36.80 3.79 7.59
N SER A 33 37.26 2.59 7.23
CA SER A 33 37.45 2.16 5.83
C SER A 33 36.14 1.69 5.20
N GLU A 34 35.28 1.02 5.97
CA GLU A 34 34.00 0.49 5.50
C GLU A 34 32.85 1.48 5.71
N GLN A 35 32.79 2.47 4.81
CA GLN A 35 31.75 3.48 4.81
C GLN A 35 31.05 3.61 3.45
N HIS A 36 29.72 3.74 3.48
CA HIS A 36 28.90 3.98 2.30
C HIS A 36 28.22 5.34 2.38
N HIS A 37 28.63 6.22 1.47
CA HIS A 37 28.00 7.52 1.26
C HIS A 37 26.71 7.37 0.46
N LEU A 38 25.60 7.79 1.05
CA LEU A 38 24.30 7.91 0.40
C LEU A 38 23.91 9.39 0.30
N SER A 39 22.96 9.69 -0.58
CA SER A 39 22.50 11.06 -0.86
C SER A 39 22.09 11.90 0.35
N SER A 40 21.69 11.28 1.46
CA SER A 40 21.28 11.97 2.70
C SER A 40 21.81 11.29 3.97
N SER A 41 22.76 10.36 3.85
CA SER A 41 23.29 9.66 5.01
C SER A 41 24.64 9.01 4.73
N LEU A 42 25.45 8.85 5.78
CA LEU A 42 26.64 8.03 5.77
C LEU A 42 26.39 6.78 6.61
N LEU A 43 26.65 5.60 6.05
CA LEU A 43 26.62 4.33 6.77
C LEU A 43 28.05 3.90 7.08
N ILE A 44 28.33 3.58 8.33
CA ILE A 44 29.60 3.02 8.80
C ILE A 44 29.30 1.57 9.19
N LEU A 45 29.80 0.62 8.42
CA LEU A 45 29.56 -0.82 8.59
C LEU A 45 30.67 -1.52 9.39
N ASP A 46 31.79 -0.83 9.59
CA ASP A 46 33.03 -1.34 10.14
C ASP A 46 32.87 -2.07 11.48
N ASP A 47 33.25 -3.35 11.57
CA ASP A 47 33.13 -4.20 12.76
C ASP A 47 34.44 -4.34 13.57
N GLY A 48 35.53 -3.64 13.18
CA GLY A 48 36.86 -3.88 13.77
C GLY A 48 37.19 -3.08 15.03
N GLU A 49 36.69 -1.84 15.17
CA GLU A 49 37.20 -0.90 16.18
C GLU A 49 36.10 -0.15 16.95
N ARG A 50 35.55 -0.85 17.96
CA ARG A 50 34.51 -0.33 18.86
C ARG A 50 34.90 0.99 19.54
N PHE A 51 36.18 1.16 19.90
CA PHE A 51 36.67 2.38 20.54
C PHE A 51 36.43 3.65 19.72
N LYS A 52 36.65 3.58 18.39
CA LYS A 52 36.41 4.72 17.49
C LYS A 52 34.93 5.05 17.37
N LYS A 53 34.08 4.02 17.40
CA LYS A 53 32.61 4.16 17.41
C LYS A 53 32.12 4.76 18.73
N ASP A 54 32.63 4.28 19.86
CA ASP A 54 32.34 4.81 21.20
C ASP A 54 32.70 6.29 21.29
N TYR A 55 33.89 6.66 20.81
CA TYR A 55 34.31 8.06 20.75
C TYR A 55 33.35 8.91 19.91
N LEU A 56 32.97 8.44 18.72
CA LEU A 56 32.07 9.16 17.83
C LEU A 56 30.67 9.34 18.46
N ILE A 57 30.13 8.29 19.06
CA ILE A 57 28.83 8.32 19.76
C ILE A 57 28.88 9.28 20.94
N ASN A 58 29.90 9.16 21.78
CA ASN A 58 30.08 10.01 22.96
C ASN A 58 30.21 11.50 22.58
N TRP A 59 31.06 11.79 21.60
CA TRP A 59 31.24 13.14 21.10
C TRP A 59 29.96 13.74 20.52
N THR A 60 29.24 12.99 19.70
CA THR A 60 27.99 13.46 19.09
C THR A 60 26.84 13.58 20.09
N TYR A 61 26.79 12.71 21.11
CA TYR A 61 25.84 12.79 22.21
C TYR A 61 26.00 14.11 22.99
N HIS A 62 27.20 14.40 23.49
CA HIS A 62 27.48 15.63 24.21
C HIS A 62 27.28 16.88 23.36
N ALA A 63 27.70 16.84 22.10
CA ALA A 63 27.54 17.99 21.21
C ALA A 63 26.08 18.23 20.78
N SER A 64 25.20 17.24 20.96
CA SER A 64 23.76 17.38 20.66
C SER A 64 22.94 17.99 21.80
N LEU A 65 23.55 18.26 22.97
CA LEU A 65 22.88 18.75 24.18
C LEU A 65 21.62 17.93 24.53
N GLN A 66 21.66 16.61 24.31
CA GLN A 66 20.56 15.72 24.66
C GLN A 66 20.48 15.57 26.18
N GLU A 67 19.64 16.38 26.82
CA GLU A 67 19.18 16.14 28.18
C GLU A 67 17.93 15.23 28.13
N GLY A 68 18.10 13.93 28.40
CA GLY A 68 17.00 13.10 28.91
C GLY A 68 16.09 12.35 27.92
N LYS A 69 16.62 11.62 26.92
CA LYS A 69 15.78 10.62 26.18
C LYS A 69 16.34 9.20 26.09
N ASN A 70 17.66 9.06 26.03
CA ASN A 70 18.36 7.77 26.08
C ASN A 70 19.61 7.97 26.94
N ASP A 71 19.92 7.02 27.81
CA ASP A 71 21.14 7.07 28.61
C ASP A 71 22.36 6.80 27.71
N LEU A 72 23.42 7.59 27.87
CA LEU A 72 24.66 7.43 27.09
C LEU A 72 25.21 6.01 27.24
N GLU A 73 25.12 5.43 28.44
CA GLU A 73 25.56 4.06 28.71
C GLU A 73 24.82 3.05 27.81
N THR A 74 23.51 3.23 27.62
CA THR A 74 22.72 2.34 26.74
C THR A 74 23.13 2.46 25.28
N LEU A 75 23.53 3.65 24.81
CA LEU A 75 24.02 3.86 23.45
C LEU A 75 25.40 3.23 23.23
N LEU A 76 26.30 3.33 24.21
CA LEU A 76 27.63 2.74 24.15
C LEU A 76 27.59 1.20 24.20
N LEU A 77 26.59 0.61 24.87
CA LEU A 77 26.35 -0.84 24.79
C LEU A 77 26.05 -1.30 23.34
N GLN A 78 25.40 -0.44 22.55
CA GLN A 78 25.02 -0.72 21.16
C GLN A 78 26.06 -0.29 20.12
N SER A 79 27.24 0.18 20.54
CA SER A 79 28.28 0.64 19.61
C SER A 79 28.91 -0.45 18.75
N HIS A 80 28.66 -1.73 19.08
CA HIS A 80 29.00 -2.85 18.21
C HIS A 80 28.21 -2.83 16.89
N LEU A 81 27.02 -2.19 16.87
CA LEU A 81 26.19 -2.10 15.67
C LEU A 81 26.78 -1.12 14.63
N PRO A 82 26.33 -1.19 13.37
CA PRO A 82 26.60 -0.17 12.37
C PRO A 82 26.13 1.22 12.81
N ILE A 83 26.81 2.27 12.36
CA ILE A 83 26.41 3.67 12.63
C ILE A 83 25.84 4.28 11.36
N ARG A 84 24.67 4.89 11.47
CA ARG A 84 24.03 5.69 10.43
C ARG A 84 24.03 7.16 10.81
N ILE A 85 24.84 7.97 10.12
CA ILE A 85 24.79 9.43 10.21
C ILE A 85 23.75 9.94 9.21
N LYS A 86 22.62 10.45 9.71
CA LYS A 86 21.53 11.01 8.92
C LYS A 86 21.69 12.52 8.81
N ILE A 87 21.77 13.02 7.58
CA ILE A 87 21.98 14.44 7.28
C ILE A 87 20.62 15.13 7.08
N LEU A 88 20.25 15.99 8.03
CA LEU A 88 19.00 16.75 8.05
C LEU A 88 19.18 18.11 7.36
N LYS A 89 18.54 18.35 6.22
CA LYS A 89 18.59 19.67 5.57
C LYS A 89 17.72 20.66 6.34
N LYS A 90 18.29 21.77 6.85
CA LYS A 90 17.57 22.82 7.61
C LYS A 90 16.37 23.42 6.86
N ASN A 91 16.37 23.36 5.52
CA ASN A 91 15.36 23.98 4.64
C ASN A 91 14.63 23.01 3.71
N ASN A 92 14.56 21.72 4.01
CA ASN A 92 13.62 20.87 3.29
C ASN A 92 12.25 20.98 3.98
N ILE A 93 11.48 22.02 3.62
CA ILE A 93 10.03 22.04 3.84
C ILE A 93 9.54 20.64 3.44
N LEU A 94 8.85 19.96 4.36
CA LEU A 94 8.24 18.67 4.07
C LEU A 94 7.31 18.89 2.87
N GLN A 95 7.73 18.42 1.71
CA GLN A 95 6.95 18.61 0.50
C GLN A 95 5.82 17.59 0.55
N LYS A 96 4.62 18.06 0.88
CA LYS A 96 3.44 17.21 0.93
C LYS A 96 2.91 17.02 -0.47
N ILE A 97 2.98 15.79 -0.97
CA ILE A 97 2.49 15.42 -2.29
C ILE A 97 1.26 14.57 -2.12
N LYS A 98 0.17 15.09 -2.66
CA LYS A 98 -1.09 14.38 -2.69
C LYS A 98 -1.10 13.50 -3.93
N ILE A 99 -1.40 12.23 -3.74
CA ILE A 99 -1.62 11.29 -4.82
C ILE A 99 -3.09 10.99 -4.87
N SER A 100 -3.75 11.39 -5.96
CA SER A 100 -5.12 11.00 -6.24
C SER A 100 -5.13 9.65 -6.93
N MET A 101 -5.86 8.70 -6.36
CA MET A 101 -6.05 7.40 -7.00
C MET A 101 -7.43 7.32 -7.66
N ARG A 102 -7.44 6.92 -8.94
CA ARG A 102 -8.64 6.71 -9.74
C ARG A 102 -8.65 5.29 -10.28
N VAL A 103 -9.76 4.59 -10.14
CA VAL A 103 -9.96 3.27 -10.75
C VAL A 103 -10.80 3.46 -12.02
N ILE A 104 -10.27 3.04 -13.17
CA ILE A 104 -10.96 3.11 -14.46
C ILE A 104 -11.34 1.70 -14.91
N GLY A 105 -12.65 1.46 -15.03
CA GLY A 105 -13.17 0.15 -15.39
C GLY A 105 -12.88 -0.88 -14.30
N LEU A 106 -12.56 -2.12 -14.69
CA LEU A 106 -12.42 -3.23 -13.74
C LEU A 106 -11.02 -3.30 -13.11
N ASN A 107 -9.96 -3.10 -13.92
CA ASN A 107 -8.58 -3.44 -13.52
C ASN A 107 -7.54 -2.40 -13.95
N LYS A 108 -7.92 -1.13 -14.14
CA LYS A 108 -6.94 -0.06 -14.39
C LYS A 108 -6.97 0.91 -13.23
N VAL A 109 -5.80 1.21 -12.69
CA VAL A 109 -5.63 2.18 -11.61
C VAL A 109 -4.69 3.28 -12.09
N ILE A 110 -5.10 4.52 -11.90
CA ILE A 110 -4.28 5.70 -12.20
C ILE A 110 -3.93 6.37 -10.88
N LEU A 111 -2.63 6.56 -10.66
CA LEU A 111 -2.09 7.38 -9.59
C LEU A 111 -1.65 8.71 -10.18
N GLU A 112 -2.34 9.78 -9.79
CA GLU A 112 -2.09 11.15 -10.25
C GLU A 112 -1.42 11.93 -9.13
N LEU A 113 -0.22 12.46 -9.39
CA LEU A 113 0.50 13.32 -8.47
C LEU A 113 -0.02 14.75 -8.61
N ASN A 114 -0.32 15.40 -7.48
CA ASN A 114 -0.74 16.81 -7.49
C ASN A 114 0.36 17.80 -7.89
N SER A 115 1.61 17.34 -7.96
CA SER A 115 2.78 18.13 -8.33
C SER A 115 3.92 17.22 -8.79
N GLN A 116 4.70 17.68 -9.76
CA GLN A 116 5.87 16.97 -10.27
C GLN A 116 6.89 16.72 -9.17
N ASN A 117 7.15 15.45 -8.87
CA ASN A 117 8.18 15.07 -7.91
C ASN A 117 8.84 13.74 -8.22
N ARG A 118 10.13 13.82 -8.54
CA ARG A 118 10.96 12.68 -8.92
C ARG A 118 11.08 11.63 -7.81
N VAL A 119 11.08 12.04 -6.55
CA VAL A 119 11.24 11.11 -5.40
C VAL A 119 9.97 10.30 -5.18
N ALA A 120 8.82 10.96 -5.14
CA ALA A 120 7.52 10.30 -5.02
C ALA A 120 7.28 9.35 -6.19
N LYS A 121 7.49 9.83 -7.42
CA LYS A 121 7.33 9.04 -8.63
C LYS A 121 8.25 7.82 -8.68
N ARG A 122 9.53 8.00 -8.35
CA ARG A 122 10.50 6.89 -8.26
C ARG A 122 10.07 5.85 -7.23
N TYR A 123 9.57 6.28 -6.07
CA TYR A 123 9.09 5.35 -5.05
C TYR A 123 7.91 4.51 -5.56
N LEU A 124 6.89 5.15 -6.12
CA LEU A 124 5.70 4.47 -6.65
C LEU A 124 6.09 3.49 -7.76
N LYS A 125 7.01 3.90 -8.64
CA LYS A 125 7.53 3.05 -9.72
C LYS A 125 8.26 1.81 -9.20
N THR A 126 9.04 1.94 -8.13
CA THR A 126 9.70 0.79 -7.51
C THR A 126 8.69 -0.14 -6.88
N LEU A 127 7.66 0.40 -6.24
CA LEU A 127 6.64 -0.39 -5.54
C LEU A 127 5.72 -1.13 -6.51
N PHE A 128 5.28 -0.47 -7.59
CA PHE A 128 4.37 -1.04 -8.58
C PHE A 128 5.05 -1.45 -9.88
N ARG A 129 6.34 -1.80 -9.83
CA ARG A 129 7.13 -2.11 -11.02
C ARG A 129 6.48 -3.19 -11.89
N GLU A 130 5.93 -4.22 -11.25
CA GLU A 130 5.32 -5.39 -11.90
C GLU A 130 3.97 -5.04 -12.56
N TYR A 131 3.28 -4.04 -12.01
CA TYR A 131 1.95 -3.63 -12.45
C TYR A 131 1.94 -2.41 -13.38
N LEU A 132 3.11 -1.85 -13.71
CA LEU A 132 3.23 -0.60 -14.46
C LEU A 132 2.87 -0.80 -15.95
N VAL A 133 1.86 -0.08 -16.43
CA VAL A 133 1.47 -0.07 -17.84
C VAL A 133 2.08 1.12 -18.58
N LEU A 134 1.94 2.32 -18.02
CA LEU A 134 2.38 3.56 -18.65
C LEU A 134 2.72 4.63 -17.60
N GLU A 135 3.65 5.51 -17.95
CA GLU A 135 4.12 6.61 -17.11
C GLU A 135 4.05 7.92 -17.92
N THR A 136 3.31 8.91 -17.42
CA THR A 136 3.33 10.29 -17.93
C THR A 136 4.03 11.20 -16.92
N GLU A 137 4.13 12.51 -17.15
CA GLU A 137 4.83 13.41 -16.22
C GLU A 137 4.26 13.36 -14.79
N ASP A 138 2.94 13.38 -14.67
CA ASP A 138 2.21 13.45 -13.39
C ASP A 138 1.38 12.20 -13.07
N GLU A 139 1.25 11.25 -14.01
CA GLU A 139 0.43 10.05 -13.81
C GLU A 139 1.21 8.75 -13.94
N ILE A 140 0.79 7.76 -13.16
CA ILE A 140 1.26 6.38 -13.24
C ILE A 140 0.04 5.49 -13.48
N HIS A 141 0.05 4.77 -14.60
CA HIS A 141 -1.02 3.87 -15.02
C HIS A 141 -0.63 2.44 -14.65
N LEU A 142 -1.48 1.79 -13.88
CA LEU A 142 -1.27 0.47 -13.30
C LEU A 142 -2.34 -0.53 -13.75
N SER A 143 -1.91 -1.78 -13.90
CA SER A 143 -2.72 -2.95 -14.21
C SER A 143 -3.05 -3.72 -12.94
N GLY A 144 -4.34 -3.80 -12.59
CA GLY A 144 -4.84 -4.55 -11.45
C GLY A 144 -5.19 -6.01 -11.75
N PHE A 145 -4.69 -6.58 -12.86
CA PHE A 145 -4.96 -7.97 -13.23
C PHE A 145 -4.14 -8.99 -12.45
N GLU A 146 -3.03 -8.57 -11.86
CA GLU A 146 -2.10 -9.47 -11.20
C GLU A 146 -2.46 -9.73 -9.72
N THR A 147 -2.14 -10.93 -9.25
CA THR A 147 -2.28 -11.32 -7.85
C THR A 147 -1.42 -10.42 -6.96
N HIS A 148 -1.91 -10.13 -5.74
CA HIS A 148 -1.27 -9.23 -4.76
C HIS A 148 -1.23 -7.75 -5.14
N PHE A 149 -1.73 -7.34 -6.31
CA PHE A 149 -1.82 -5.92 -6.67
C PHE A 149 -2.57 -5.11 -5.60
N TRP A 150 -3.73 -5.59 -5.18
CA TRP A 150 -4.57 -4.90 -4.20
C TRP A 150 -3.98 -4.92 -2.79
N GLU A 151 -3.20 -5.95 -2.42
CA GLU A 151 -2.45 -5.97 -1.15
C GLU A 151 -1.38 -4.85 -1.15
N ASN A 152 -0.64 -4.73 -2.24
CA ASN A 152 0.35 -3.67 -2.43
C ASN A 152 -0.26 -2.27 -2.46
N VAL A 153 -1.46 -2.12 -3.04
CA VAL A 153 -2.23 -0.87 -2.98
C VAL A 153 -2.68 -0.58 -1.55
N MET A 154 -3.19 -1.56 -0.80
CA MET A 154 -3.62 -1.37 0.59
C MET A 154 -2.46 -0.97 1.51
N ASP A 155 -1.29 -1.58 1.34
CA ASP A 155 -0.06 -1.21 2.06
C ASP A 155 0.42 0.22 1.73
N LEU A 156 0.03 0.73 0.57
CA LEU A 156 0.39 2.06 0.09
C LEU A 156 -0.52 3.16 0.63
N ILE A 157 -1.81 2.89 0.89
CA ILE A 157 -2.82 3.91 1.26
C ILE A 157 -2.48 4.65 2.58
N SER A 158 -1.55 4.13 3.38
CA SER A 158 -1.01 4.87 4.52
C SER A 158 -0.14 6.06 4.07
N SER A 159 -0.22 7.20 4.78
CA SER A 159 0.69 8.30 4.53
C SER A 159 2.14 7.86 4.77
N LYS A 160 3.01 8.01 3.77
CA LYS A 160 4.42 7.57 3.86
C LYS A 160 5.37 8.76 3.71
N ILE A 161 6.39 8.79 4.57
CA ILE A 161 7.45 9.80 4.51
C ILE A 161 8.67 9.19 3.85
N ILE A 162 9.12 9.80 2.76
CA ILE A 162 10.23 9.34 1.94
C ILE A 162 11.18 10.51 1.71
N HIS A 163 12.36 10.44 2.32
CA HIS A 163 13.29 11.58 2.41
C HIS A 163 12.61 12.82 3.03
N ASN A 164 12.33 13.84 2.21
CA ASN A 164 11.63 15.07 2.60
C ASN A 164 10.25 15.20 1.93
N VAL A 165 9.75 14.15 1.32
CA VAL A 165 8.45 14.12 0.65
C VAL A 165 7.50 13.30 1.52
N ALA A 166 6.41 13.93 1.95
CA ALA A 166 5.31 13.22 2.57
C ALA A 166 4.28 12.91 1.48
N ILE A 167 4.11 11.62 1.21
CA ILE A 167 3.09 11.15 0.27
C ILE A 167 1.80 10.97 1.06
N ASP A 168 0.76 11.67 0.62
CA ASP A 168 -0.58 11.62 1.17
C ASP A 168 -1.52 11.12 0.09
N PHE A 169 -2.20 10.00 0.32
CA PHE A 169 -3.09 9.42 -0.67
C PHE A 169 -4.49 9.99 -0.49
N ASP A 170 -4.94 10.80 -1.45
CA ASP A 170 -6.29 11.32 -1.50
C ASP A 170 -7.16 10.35 -2.31
N TYR A 171 -7.89 9.52 -1.60
CA TYR A 171 -8.75 8.52 -2.21
C TYR A 171 -10.09 9.15 -2.61
N LYS A 172 -10.11 9.89 -3.72
CA LYS A 172 -11.36 10.45 -4.27
C LYS A 172 -12.20 9.43 -5.03
N GLY A 173 -11.61 8.33 -5.49
CA GLY A 173 -12.31 7.29 -6.28
C GLY A 173 -13.38 6.48 -5.55
N PHE A 174 -13.41 6.50 -4.20
CA PHE A 174 -14.43 5.80 -3.40
C PHE A 174 -15.67 6.64 -3.14
N GLN A 175 -15.62 7.96 -3.35
CA GLN A 175 -16.73 8.89 -3.06
C GLN A 175 -17.61 9.17 -4.29
N SER A 176 -17.40 8.45 -5.40
CA SER A 176 -18.38 8.51 -6.47
C SER A 176 -19.63 7.75 -6.02
N GLU A 177 -20.70 8.48 -5.77
CA GLU A 177 -22.06 7.98 -5.52
C GLU A 177 -22.55 7.01 -6.63
N THR A 178 -21.82 6.88 -7.73
CA THR A 178 -22.07 5.94 -8.83
C THR A 178 -21.42 4.56 -8.68
N PHE A 179 -20.45 4.37 -7.76
CA PHE A 179 -19.75 3.10 -7.52
C PHE A 179 -19.93 2.62 -6.07
N GLY A 180 -21.17 2.27 -5.71
CA GLY A 180 -21.54 1.83 -4.36
C GLY A 180 -20.72 0.63 -3.87
N SER A 181 -20.30 0.67 -2.60
CA SER A 181 -20.02 -0.43 -1.63
C SER A 181 -19.33 -1.73 -2.09
N SER A 182 -18.77 -1.78 -3.30
CA SER A 182 -18.30 -2.99 -3.99
C SER A 182 -16.89 -2.86 -4.59
N SER A 183 -16.25 -1.70 -4.39
CA SER A 183 -14.90 -1.43 -4.88
C SER A 183 -13.82 -2.25 -4.14
N PHE A 184 -14.10 -2.76 -2.94
CA PHE A 184 -13.21 -3.68 -2.21
C PHE A 184 -13.31 -5.15 -2.65
N LEU A 185 -14.26 -5.48 -3.51
CA LEU A 185 -14.53 -6.88 -3.85
C LEU A 185 -13.62 -7.35 -4.98
N THR A 186 -13.11 -8.57 -4.85
CA THR A 186 -12.47 -9.28 -5.97
C THR A 186 -13.49 -9.54 -7.08
N GLN A 187 -13.01 -9.86 -8.28
CA GLN A 187 -13.89 -10.20 -9.41
C GLN A 187 -14.86 -11.33 -9.05
N ASP A 188 -14.35 -12.35 -8.36
CA ASP A 188 -15.14 -13.50 -7.91
C ASP A 188 -16.19 -13.10 -6.87
N GLU A 189 -15.85 -12.22 -5.93
CA GLU A 189 -16.80 -11.70 -4.94
C GLU A 189 -17.90 -10.83 -5.57
N ARG A 190 -17.58 -10.06 -6.62
CA ARG A 190 -18.59 -9.28 -7.37
C ARG A 190 -19.54 -10.18 -8.14
N LEU A 191 -18.99 -11.17 -8.87
CA LEU A 191 -19.79 -12.17 -9.58
C LEU A 191 -20.69 -12.95 -8.62
N LEU A 192 -20.16 -13.30 -7.45
CA LEU A 192 -20.92 -13.96 -6.40
C LEU A 192 -22.07 -13.06 -5.91
N ARG A 193 -21.81 -11.79 -5.57
CA ARG A 193 -22.88 -10.84 -5.20
C ARG A 193 -23.93 -10.65 -6.30
N GLN A 194 -23.52 -10.63 -7.56
CA GLN A 194 -24.46 -10.58 -8.68
C GLN A 194 -25.33 -11.85 -8.74
N CYS A 195 -24.77 -13.03 -8.47
CA CYS A 195 -25.55 -14.26 -8.37
C CYS A 195 -26.56 -14.21 -7.21
N TYR A 196 -26.18 -13.67 -6.05
CA TYR A 196 -27.12 -13.45 -4.94
C TYR A 196 -28.23 -12.48 -5.33
N PHE A 197 -27.89 -11.41 -6.04
CA PHE A 197 -28.85 -10.42 -6.53
C PHE A 197 -29.85 -11.02 -7.54
N GLU A 198 -29.39 -11.82 -8.50
CA GLU A 198 -30.24 -12.53 -9.47
C GLU A 198 -31.21 -13.52 -8.80
N LEU A 199 -30.84 -14.05 -7.64
CA LEU A 199 -31.71 -14.89 -6.81
C LEU A 199 -32.56 -14.10 -5.80
N GLU A 200 -32.60 -12.77 -5.92
CA GLU A 200 -33.27 -11.85 -4.98
C GLU A 200 -32.88 -12.14 -3.52
N SER A 201 -31.65 -12.60 -3.30
CA SER A 201 -31.11 -13.02 -2.01
C SER A 201 -30.13 -11.97 -1.50
N ARG A 202 -30.00 -11.88 -0.18
CA ARG A 202 -28.93 -11.07 0.40
C ARG A 202 -27.65 -11.89 0.50
N PHE A 203 -26.50 -11.23 0.47
CA PHE A 203 -25.21 -11.91 0.53
C PHE A 203 -24.97 -12.61 1.88
N ASP A 204 -25.59 -12.12 2.95
CA ASP A 204 -25.59 -12.68 4.30
C ASP A 204 -26.66 -13.77 4.52
N ASP A 205 -27.49 -14.08 3.50
CA ASP A 205 -28.46 -15.16 3.60
C ASP A 205 -27.75 -16.52 3.66
N ASP A 206 -28.24 -17.40 4.54
CA ASP A 206 -27.79 -18.77 4.63
C ASP A 206 -28.17 -19.58 3.37
N PHE A 207 -27.40 -20.64 3.09
CA PHE A 207 -27.61 -21.44 1.89
C PHE A 207 -29.02 -22.06 1.80
N MET A 208 -29.66 -22.36 2.93
CA MET A 208 -31.03 -22.87 2.94
C MET A 208 -32.05 -21.80 2.53
N SER A 209 -31.85 -20.55 2.95
CA SER A 209 -32.65 -19.41 2.46
C SER A 209 -32.45 -19.14 0.97
N VAL A 210 -31.20 -19.18 0.47
CA VAL A 210 -30.90 -19.04 -0.97
C VAL A 210 -31.60 -20.15 -1.77
N LYS A 211 -31.51 -21.41 -1.31
CA LYS A 211 -32.19 -22.55 -1.94
C LYS A 211 -33.71 -22.37 -1.97
N LYS A 212 -34.31 -21.83 -0.91
CA LYS A 212 -35.75 -21.54 -0.83
C LYS A 212 -36.16 -20.47 -1.86
N ARG A 213 -35.36 -19.40 -2.01
CA ARG A 213 -35.61 -18.34 -3.01
C ARG A 213 -35.44 -18.85 -4.44
N TYR A 214 -34.41 -19.66 -4.69
CA TYR A 214 -34.23 -20.36 -5.96
C TYR A 214 -35.45 -21.19 -6.36
N LEU A 215 -35.95 -22.06 -5.46
CA LEU A 215 -37.13 -22.90 -5.74
C LEU A 215 -38.38 -22.08 -6.06
N ARG A 216 -38.56 -20.93 -5.39
CA ARG A 216 -39.65 -19.99 -5.66
C ARG A 216 -39.52 -19.37 -7.05
N LEU A 217 -38.32 -18.92 -7.42
CA LEU A 217 -38.05 -18.30 -8.72
C LEU A 217 -38.17 -19.29 -9.88
N VAL A 218 -37.67 -20.52 -9.72
CA VAL A 218 -37.83 -21.61 -10.70
C VAL A 218 -39.30 -21.92 -10.92
N LYS A 219 -40.11 -22.00 -9.86
CA LYS A 219 -41.57 -22.22 -9.99
C LYS A 219 -42.28 -21.08 -10.68
N THR A 220 -41.77 -19.85 -10.59
CA THR A 220 -42.38 -18.66 -11.18
C THR A 220 -42.03 -18.52 -12.65
N TYR A 221 -40.74 -18.68 -12.97
CA TYR A 221 -40.19 -18.49 -14.31
C TYR A 221 -40.02 -19.81 -15.09
N HIS A 222 -40.66 -20.89 -14.65
CA HIS A 222 -40.62 -22.16 -15.38
C HIS A 222 -41.15 -21.97 -16.80
N PRO A 223 -40.46 -22.47 -17.84
CA PRO A 223 -40.89 -22.28 -19.23
C PRO A 223 -42.31 -22.83 -19.51
N ASP A 224 -42.73 -23.87 -18.79
CA ASP A 224 -44.09 -24.43 -18.91
C ASP A 224 -45.20 -23.46 -18.45
N ASN A 225 -44.89 -22.46 -17.61
CA ASN A 225 -45.88 -21.47 -17.15
C ASN A 225 -46.29 -20.46 -18.24
N VAL A 226 -45.59 -20.45 -19.38
CA VAL A 226 -45.74 -19.46 -20.46
C VAL A 226 -46.14 -20.12 -21.78
N TYR A 227 -46.60 -21.37 -21.71
CA TYR A 227 -47.08 -22.10 -22.88
C TYR A 227 -48.27 -21.36 -23.53
N GLY A 228 -48.14 -20.99 -24.80
CA GLY A 228 -49.17 -20.28 -25.58
C GLY A 228 -49.22 -18.76 -25.43
N LYS A 229 -48.22 -18.11 -24.83
CA LYS A 229 -48.08 -16.64 -24.81
C LYS A 229 -47.18 -16.13 -25.94
N ASP A 230 -47.10 -14.81 -26.11
CA ASP A 230 -46.26 -14.16 -27.13
C ASP A 230 -44.79 -14.60 -27.04
N GLU A 231 -44.14 -14.75 -28.21
CA GLU A 231 -42.74 -15.18 -28.32
C GLU A 231 -41.77 -14.31 -27.51
N SER A 232 -42.05 -13.02 -27.37
CA SER A 232 -41.25 -12.08 -26.58
C SER A 232 -41.29 -12.41 -25.08
N ILE A 233 -42.45 -12.84 -24.58
CA ILE A 233 -42.67 -13.23 -23.19
C ILE A 233 -42.01 -14.59 -22.93
N ILE A 234 -42.15 -15.54 -23.85
CA ILE A 234 -41.50 -16.86 -23.79
C ILE A 234 -39.97 -16.69 -23.68
N ARG A 235 -39.36 -15.87 -24.55
CA ARG A 235 -37.92 -15.60 -24.52
C ARG A 235 -37.47 -14.98 -23.20
N THR A 236 -38.21 -14.00 -22.69
CA THR A 236 -37.91 -13.34 -21.42
C THR A 236 -37.92 -14.32 -20.24
N TYR A 237 -38.89 -15.23 -20.21
CA TYR A 237 -38.98 -16.27 -19.18
C TYR A 237 -37.85 -17.29 -19.29
N HIS A 238 -37.50 -17.73 -20.51
CA HIS A 238 -36.36 -18.61 -20.74
C HIS A 238 -35.03 -17.98 -20.31
N ASP A 239 -34.81 -16.71 -20.66
CA ASP A 239 -33.59 -15.99 -20.28
C ASP A 239 -33.50 -15.81 -18.77
N ARG A 240 -34.62 -15.47 -18.11
CA ARG A 240 -34.66 -15.35 -16.65
C ARG A 240 -34.40 -16.69 -15.98
N PHE A 241 -35.03 -17.76 -16.47
CA PHE A 241 -34.84 -19.12 -15.95
C PHE A 241 -33.39 -19.59 -16.06
N ARG A 242 -32.73 -19.31 -17.20
CA ARG A 242 -31.31 -19.61 -17.39
C ARG A 242 -30.44 -18.88 -16.37
N LYS A 243 -30.62 -17.57 -16.22
CA LYS A 243 -29.86 -16.74 -15.26
C LYS A 243 -30.03 -17.21 -13.81
N ILE A 244 -31.26 -17.56 -13.42
CA ILE A 244 -31.56 -18.10 -12.08
C ILE A 244 -30.81 -19.42 -11.83
N ASN A 245 -30.78 -20.32 -12.82
CA ASN A 245 -30.06 -21.59 -12.70
C ASN A 245 -28.55 -21.40 -12.64
N GLU A 246 -27.99 -20.55 -13.49
CA GLU A 246 -26.56 -20.24 -13.52
C GLU A 246 -26.11 -19.62 -12.18
N ALA A 247 -26.87 -18.66 -11.66
CA ALA A 247 -26.60 -18.01 -10.38
C ALA A 247 -26.60 -18.99 -9.20
N TYR A 248 -27.60 -19.90 -9.13
CA TYR A 248 -27.67 -20.89 -8.08
C TYR A 248 -26.53 -21.91 -8.14
N GLN A 249 -26.14 -22.36 -9.34
CA GLN A 249 -25.00 -23.28 -9.51
C GLN A 249 -23.68 -22.62 -9.11
N ALA A 250 -23.49 -21.33 -9.43
CA ALA A 250 -22.31 -20.58 -9.03
C ALA A 250 -22.18 -20.48 -7.50
N ILE A 251 -23.26 -20.10 -6.80
CA ILE A 251 -23.27 -20.03 -5.33
C ILE A 251 -23.04 -21.41 -4.71
N LYS A 252 -23.70 -22.46 -5.23
CA LYS A 252 -23.55 -23.83 -4.73
C LYS A 252 -22.10 -24.33 -4.80
N LYS A 253 -21.38 -24.04 -5.89
CA LYS A 253 -19.97 -24.42 -6.04
C LYS A 253 -19.07 -23.75 -5.00
N VAL A 254 -19.30 -22.45 -4.73
CA VAL A 254 -18.55 -21.71 -3.71
C VAL A 254 -18.80 -22.28 -2.31
N CYS A 255 -20.06 -22.54 -1.95
CA CYS A 255 -20.39 -23.13 -0.66
C CYS A 255 -19.81 -24.55 -0.49
N ALA A 256 -19.78 -25.36 -1.55
CA ALA A 256 -19.24 -26.71 -1.51
C ALA A 256 -17.71 -26.77 -1.36
N ASN A 257 -16.98 -25.79 -1.90
CA ASN A 257 -15.52 -25.72 -1.79
C ASN A 257 -15.04 -25.15 -0.43
N ALA A 258 -15.96 -24.55 0.34
CA ALA A 258 -15.69 -23.99 1.67
C ALA A 258 -15.99 -24.97 2.83
N SER A 259 -16.40 -26.20 2.51
CA SER A 259 -16.74 -27.28 3.46
C SER A 259 -15.67 -28.37 3.43
#